data_AF-A0A2A9KJP0-F1
#
_entry.id   AF-A0A2A9KJP0-F1
#
_cell.length_a   1.000
_cell.length_b   1.000
_cell.length_c   1.000
_cell.angle_alpha   90.00
_cell.angle_beta   90.00
_cell.angle_gamma   90.00
#
_symmetry.space_group_name_H-M   'P 1'
#
loop_
_entity.id
_entity.type
_entity.pdbx_description
1 polymer ?
#
loop_
_entity_poly.entity_id
_entity_poly.type
_entity_poly.pdbx_seq_one_letter_code
_entity_poly.pdbx_strand_id
1 'polypeptide(L)'
;MTMRLSTGLRNFLAKEGGIDDALRNGIIEIYSGAQPASADAAPTGTLLCTITKGSAAVTSEVLATGSVTLAGSSGSVNTITVNGDDILGGTINFDSTLAQTALDVAAQINRNKTSPDYTATASGAVVTISALPGTGTGPNGLAVSGSLTTMTATYANMAGGVNPANGLQFDAAANGALPKRAADAWSGVNAATGTAGWFRQYGSVADSKALDSAGTMIRMDGAIATSGAELNLNSTALASGATTTIASWSLAVPAQ
;
A
#
# COMPACT_ATOMS: atom_id res chain seq x y z
N MET A 1 -7.25 -7.95 -22.71
CA MET A 1 -6.29 -7.24 -21.83
C MET A 1 -5.99 -8.17 -20.66
N THR A 2 -4.93 -7.95 -19.91
CA THR A 2 -4.59 -8.79 -18.75
C THR A 2 -4.50 -7.91 -17.52
N MET A 3 -4.84 -8.47 -16.36
CA MET A 3 -4.52 -7.85 -15.08
C MET A 3 -3.04 -7.46 -15.02
N ARG A 4 -2.75 -6.24 -14.54
CA ARG A 4 -1.38 -5.72 -14.33
C ARG A 4 -1.24 -5.23 -12.90
N LEU A 5 -0.21 -5.72 -12.22
CA LEU A 5 0.11 -5.32 -10.85
C LEU A 5 1.32 -4.38 -10.86
N SER A 6 1.29 -3.32 -10.05
CA SER A 6 2.42 -2.41 -9.89
C SER A 6 3.63 -3.11 -9.30
N THR A 7 4.80 -2.50 -9.45
CA THR A 7 6.02 -3.00 -8.80
C THR A 7 5.84 -3.05 -7.28
N GLY A 8 5.20 -2.03 -6.69
CA GLY A 8 4.89 -2.01 -5.26
C GLY A 8 3.98 -3.15 -4.82
N LEU A 9 2.88 -3.41 -5.54
CA LEU A 9 1.96 -4.50 -5.19
C LEU A 9 2.62 -5.87 -5.31
N ARG A 10 3.44 -6.10 -6.35
CA ARG A 10 4.17 -7.37 -6.49
C ARG A 10 5.16 -7.59 -5.35
N ASN A 11 5.89 -6.55 -4.94
CA ASN A 11 6.84 -6.63 -3.83
C ASN A 11 6.13 -6.86 -2.50
N PHE A 12 5.01 -6.17 -2.27
CA PHE A 12 4.18 -6.35 -1.08
C PHE A 12 3.73 -7.80 -0.95
N LEU A 13 3.19 -8.39 -2.02
CA LEU A 13 2.73 -9.78 -2.04
C LEU A 13 3.87 -10.80 -1.87
N ALA A 14 5.09 -10.44 -2.27
CA ALA A 14 6.24 -11.32 -2.17
C ALA A 14 6.87 -11.37 -0.76
N LYS A 15 6.76 -10.29 0.04
CA LYS A 15 7.47 -10.17 1.32
C LYS A 15 6.62 -9.66 2.49
N GLU A 16 5.66 -8.79 2.25
CA GLU A 16 5.05 -7.97 3.30
C GLU A 16 3.73 -8.56 3.80
N GLY A 17 2.78 -8.86 2.91
CA GLY A 17 1.46 -9.33 3.33
C GLY A 17 0.59 -9.89 2.21
N GLY A 18 -0.67 -10.15 2.54
CA GLY A 18 -1.65 -10.68 1.60
C GLY A 18 -2.30 -9.59 0.72
N ILE A 19 -3.04 -10.01 -0.31
CA ILE A 19 -3.75 -9.09 -1.20
C ILE A 19 -4.84 -8.29 -0.47
N ASP A 20 -5.43 -8.83 0.60
CA ASP A 20 -6.35 -8.09 1.46
C ASP A 20 -5.64 -6.92 2.14
N ASP A 21 -4.49 -7.14 2.78
CA ASP A 21 -3.74 -6.08 3.46
C ASP A 21 -3.30 -4.97 2.49
N ALA A 22 -2.95 -5.34 1.25
CA ALA A 22 -2.50 -4.39 0.24
C ALA A 22 -3.64 -3.49 -0.30
N LEU A 23 -4.82 -4.05 -0.56
CA LEU A 23 -5.89 -3.38 -1.32
C LEU A 23 -7.08 -2.94 -0.47
N ARG A 24 -7.22 -3.47 0.75
CA ARG A 24 -8.32 -3.11 1.66
C ARG A 24 -8.26 -1.63 1.99
N ASN A 25 -9.43 -1.02 2.11
CA ASN A 25 -9.64 0.41 2.29
C ASN A 25 -9.12 1.30 1.15
N GLY A 26 -8.76 0.71 0.01
CA GLY A 26 -8.46 1.44 -1.21
C GLY A 26 -9.69 1.95 -1.95
N ILE A 27 -9.49 2.36 -3.21
CA ILE A 27 -10.55 2.82 -4.12
C ILE A 27 -10.38 2.18 -5.49
N ILE A 28 -11.43 2.21 -6.31
CA ILE A 28 -11.34 1.86 -7.74
C ILE A 28 -11.66 3.10 -8.56
N GLU A 29 -10.80 3.44 -9.52
CA GLU A 29 -11.08 4.47 -10.51
C GLU A 29 -11.33 3.83 -11.87
N ILE A 30 -12.39 4.26 -12.54
CA ILE A 30 -12.80 3.79 -13.87
C ILE A 30 -12.42 4.85 -14.88
N TYR A 31 -11.73 4.44 -15.93
CA TYR A 31 -11.24 5.31 -16.99
C TYR A 31 -11.77 4.89 -18.36
N SER A 32 -11.86 5.86 -19.27
CA SER A 32 -12.03 5.61 -20.69
C SER A 32 -10.73 5.15 -21.36
N GLY A 33 -10.85 4.66 -22.60
CA GLY A 33 -9.69 4.34 -23.43
C GLY A 33 -8.99 3.04 -23.02
N ALA A 34 -7.71 2.94 -23.39
CA ALA A 34 -6.92 1.73 -23.17
C ALA A 34 -6.17 1.77 -21.83
N GLN A 35 -6.08 0.62 -21.18
CA GLN A 35 -5.27 0.37 -19.99
C GLN A 35 -3.78 0.76 -20.22
N PRO A 36 -3.12 1.49 -19.30
CA PRO A 36 -1.71 1.82 -19.39
C PRO A 36 -0.81 0.58 -19.50
N ALA A 37 0.35 0.72 -20.13
CA ALA A 37 1.29 -0.39 -20.35
C ALA A 37 1.79 -1.05 -19.04
N SER A 38 1.82 -0.30 -17.94
CA SER A 38 2.13 -0.77 -16.59
C SER A 38 1.24 -0.06 -15.56
N ALA A 39 0.94 -0.73 -14.45
CA ALA A 39 0.27 -0.13 -13.31
C ALA A 39 1.14 0.94 -12.60
N ASP A 40 2.45 0.95 -12.83
CA ASP A 40 3.35 2.01 -12.33
C ASP A 40 3.17 3.32 -13.12
N ALA A 41 2.66 3.27 -14.36
CA ALA A 41 2.47 4.44 -15.21
C ALA A 41 1.28 5.29 -14.74
N ALA A 42 1.32 6.59 -15.04
CA ALA A 42 0.17 7.47 -14.84
C ALA A 42 -1.07 6.95 -15.62
N PRO A 43 -2.30 7.14 -15.09
CA PRO A 43 -3.52 6.74 -15.79
C PRO A 43 -3.64 7.39 -17.17
N THR A 44 -4.20 6.64 -18.12
CA THR A 44 -4.52 7.09 -19.48
C THR A 44 -6.02 7.24 -19.67
N GLY A 45 -6.43 8.14 -20.56
CA GLY A 45 -7.84 8.42 -20.84
C GLY A 45 -8.47 9.39 -19.84
N THR A 46 -9.81 9.43 -19.82
CA THR A 46 -10.60 10.32 -18.94
C THR A 46 -11.05 9.54 -17.72
N LEU A 47 -10.89 10.11 -16.52
CA LEU A 47 -11.51 9.57 -15.30
C LEU A 47 -13.04 9.70 -15.43
N LEU A 48 -13.73 8.57 -15.41
CA LEU A 48 -15.19 8.51 -15.54
C LEU A 48 -15.87 8.39 -14.18
N CYS A 49 -15.33 7.61 -13.25
CA CYS A 49 -15.94 7.39 -11.94
C CYS A 49 -14.88 6.97 -10.90
N THR A 50 -15.06 7.41 -9.67
CA THR A 50 -14.32 6.91 -8.51
C THR A 50 -15.29 6.12 -7.63
N ILE A 51 -15.05 4.82 -7.50
CA ILE A 51 -15.84 3.88 -6.70
C ILE A 51 -15.25 3.80 -5.30
N THR A 52 -16.10 4.06 -4.31
CA THR A 52 -15.78 4.04 -2.88
C THR A 52 -16.90 3.32 -2.13
N LYS A 53 -16.75 3.20 -0.80
CA LYS A 53 -17.84 2.69 0.04
C LYS A 53 -18.96 3.72 0.09
N GLY A 54 -20.11 3.38 -0.47
CA GLY A 54 -21.32 4.19 -0.49
C GLY A 54 -21.19 5.49 -1.29
N SER A 55 -20.25 5.59 -2.24
CA SER A 55 -19.92 6.83 -2.94
C SER A 55 -19.55 7.99 -2.01
N ALA A 56 -19.07 7.68 -0.80
CA ALA A 56 -18.68 8.66 0.20
C ALA A 56 -17.25 9.17 -0.01
N ALA A 57 -16.97 10.35 0.55
CA ALA A 57 -15.63 10.95 0.52
C ALA A 57 -14.62 10.08 1.28
N VAL A 58 -13.47 9.84 0.67
CA VAL A 58 -12.45 8.94 1.23
C VAL A 58 -11.46 9.72 2.09
N THR A 59 -11.12 9.14 3.23
CA THR A 59 -9.91 9.49 3.97
C THR A 59 -8.89 8.39 3.69
N SER A 60 -7.78 8.75 3.08
CA SER A 60 -6.68 7.81 2.84
C SER A 60 -5.97 7.47 4.15
N GLU A 61 -5.44 6.26 4.22
CA GLU A 61 -4.54 5.86 5.28
C GLU A 61 -3.24 6.68 5.20
N VAL A 62 -2.73 7.05 6.36
CA VAL A 62 -1.34 7.52 6.51
C VAL A 62 -0.63 6.48 7.36
N LEU A 63 0.52 6.00 6.88
CA LEU A 63 1.33 5.03 7.61
C LEU A 63 2.01 5.73 8.77
N ALA A 64 1.92 5.13 9.95
CA ALA A 64 2.71 5.60 11.09
C ALA A 64 4.20 5.40 10.81
N THR A 65 5.02 6.38 11.21
CA THR A 65 6.47 6.32 11.08
C THR A 65 7.16 6.62 12.40
N GLY A 66 8.32 6.00 12.61
CA GLY A 66 9.24 6.28 13.69
C GLY A 66 10.65 6.39 13.14
N SER A 67 11.61 6.79 13.95
CA SER A 67 12.99 6.95 13.47
C SER A 67 14.04 6.56 14.48
N VAL A 68 15.19 6.17 13.93
CA VAL A 68 16.46 5.95 14.64
C VAL A 68 17.50 6.86 13.98
N THR A 69 17.99 7.86 14.69
CA THR A 69 19.09 8.70 14.19
C THR A 69 20.39 8.26 14.84
N LEU A 70 21.27 7.65 14.04
CA LEU A 70 22.54 7.10 14.51
C LEU A 70 23.57 8.19 14.78
N ALA A 71 24.44 7.94 15.75
CA ALA A 71 25.58 8.78 16.10
C ALA A 71 26.79 7.94 16.55
N GLY A 72 27.98 8.55 16.48
CA GLY A 72 29.26 7.88 16.76
C GLY A 72 30.05 7.53 15.50
N SER A 73 31.17 6.84 15.68
CA SER A 73 32.16 6.56 14.62
C SER A 73 32.74 5.15 14.65
N SER A 74 32.24 4.29 15.55
CA SER A 74 32.65 2.89 15.68
C SER A 74 31.63 2.12 16.50
N GLY A 75 31.67 0.78 16.41
CA GLY A 75 30.79 -0.10 17.18
C GLY A 75 29.71 -0.73 16.31
N SER A 76 28.52 -0.92 16.87
CA SER A 76 27.42 -1.63 16.19
C SER A 76 26.03 -1.23 16.68
N VAL A 77 25.04 -1.40 15.82
CA VAL A 77 23.62 -1.47 16.17
C VAL A 77 23.28 -2.95 16.40
N ASN A 78 22.97 -3.31 17.65
CA ASN A 78 22.74 -4.71 18.04
C ASN A 78 21.28 -5.12 17.88
N THR A 79 20.35 -4.23 18.24
CA THR A 79 18.91 -4.43 18.05
C THR A 79 18.23 -3.11 17.74
N ILE A 80 17.10 -3.18 17.04
CA ILE A 80 16.12 -2.10 16.96
C ILE A 80 14.77 -2.73 17.24
N THR A 81 14.02 -2.21 18.20
CA THR A 81 12.71 -2.73 18.57
C THR A 81 11.61 -1.71 18.33
N VAL A 82 10.43 -2.22 18.00
CA VAL A 82 9.17 -1.47 18.05
C VAL A 82 8.27 -2.14 19.06
N ASN A 83 7.88 -1.41 20.11
CA ASN A 83 7.11 -1.96 21.25
C ASN A 83 7.76 -3.19 21.93
N GLY A 84 9.09 -3.30 21.86
CA GLY A 84 9.85 -4.41 22.43
C GLY A 84 10.13 -5.57 21.47
N ASP A 85 9.49 -5.61 20.29
CA ASP A 85 9.75 -6.63 19.27
C ASP A 85 10.96 -6.22 18.42
N ASP A 86 12.00 -7.06 18.34
CA ASP A 86 13.21 -6.78 17.53
C ASP A 86 12.92 -6.91 16.04
N ILE A 87 13.00 -5.77 15.34
CA ILE A 87 12.78 -5.67 13.89
C ILE A 87 14.07 -5.76 13.10
N LEU A 88 15.24 -5.65 13.73
CA LEU A 88 16.53 -5.74 13.04
C LEU A 88 16.94 -7.19 12.78
N GLY A 89 16.75 -8.08 13.76
CA GLY A 89 17.00 -9.51 13.63
C GLY A 89 18.48 -9.89 13.45
N GLY A 90 19.42 -8.98 13.74
CA GLY A 90 20.86 -9.22 13.67
C GLY A 90 21.68 -7.97 13.89
N THR A 91 22.92 -8.12 14.37
CA THR A 91 23.82 -6.98 14.60
C THR A 91 24.33 -6.41 13.29
N ILE A 92 24.31 -5.08 13.15
CA ILE A 92 24.92 -4.32 12.05
C ILE A 92 26.10 -3.51 12.60
N ASN A 93 27.30 -3.77 12.07
CA ASN A 93 28.50 -3.03 12.46
C ASN A 93 28.52 -1.64 11.81
N PHE A 94 29.20 -0.69 12.45
CA PHE A 94 29.52 0.58 11.84
C PHE A 94 30.30 0.36 10.54
N ASP A 95 29.77 0.85 9.42
CA ASP A 95 30.43 0.81 8.11
C ASP A 95 30.82 2.21 7.68
N SER A 96 32.05 2.63 8.04
CA SER A 96 32.78 3.80 7.55
C SER A 96 32.15 5.18 7.83
N THR A 97 30.84 5.32 7.69
CA THR A 97 30.03 6.51 7.91
C THR A 97 28.68 6.12 8.52
N LEU A 98 28.04 7.07 9.21
CA LEU A 98 26.68 6.88 9.72
C LEU A 98 25.65 6.71 8.59
N ALA A 99 25.87 7.32 7.42
CA ALA A 99 24.96 7.21 6.29
C ALA A 99 24.93 5.81 5.70
N GLN A 100 26.10 5.21 5.50
CA GLN A 100 26.21 3.84 5.03
C GLN A 100 25.66 2.86 6.08
N THR A 101 26.03 3.04 7.35
CA THR A 101 25.49 2.21 8.46
C THR A 101 23.96 2.28 8.53
N ALA A 102 23.36 3.46 8.34
CA ALA A 102 21.91 3.61 8.33
C ALA A 102 21.25 2.91 7.13
N LEU A 103 21.86 2.96 5.94
CA LEU A 103 21.42 2.19 4.77
C LEU A 103 21.46 0.68 5.03
N ASP A 104 22.53 0.19 5.66
CA ASP A 104 22.67 -1.23 5.99
C ASP A 104 21.64 -1.68 7.02
N VAL A 105 21.36 -0.84 8.03
CA VAL A 105 20.28 -1.06 9.00
C VAL A 105 18.91 -1.11 8.31
N ALA A 106 18.59 -0.14 7.45
CA ALA A 106 17.32 -0.13 6.73
C ALA A 106 17.16 -1.36 5.82
N ALA A 107 18.22 -1.73 5.10
CA ALA A 107 18.24 -2.94 4.28
C ALA A 107 18.05 -4.21 5.13
N GLN A 108 18.67 -4.28 6.30
CA GLN A 108 18.51 -5.40 7.22
C GLN A 108 17.06 -5.53 7.73
N ILE A 109 16.43 -4.42 8.16
CA ILE A 109 15.02 -4.41 8.57
C ILE A 109 14.14 -4.93 7.43
N ASN A 110 14.34 -4.46 6.20
CA ASN A 110 13.54 -4.89 5.04
C ASN A 110 13.74 -6.38 4.67
N ARG A 111 14.91 -6.96 4.96
CA ARG A 111 15.18 -8.39 4.77
C ARG A 111 14.56 -9.23 5.88
N ASN A 112 14.60 -8.74 7.11
CA ASN A 112 14.03 -9.43 8.26
C ASN A 112 12.50 -9.51 8.13
N LYS A 113 11.87 -10.57 8.61
CA LYS A 113 10.41 -10.73 8.62
C LYS A 113 9.94 -10.80 10.06
N THR A 114 9.10 -9.87 10.46
CA THR A 114 8.54 -9.83 11.82
C THR A 114 7.02 -9.89 11.82
N SER A 115 6.43 -10.01 13.02
CA SER A 115 4.98 -9.89 13.23
C SER A 115 4.76 -9.06 14.49
N PRO A 116 4.29 -7.80 14.39
CA PRO A 116 4.00 -7.05 13.16
C PRO A 116 5.26 -6.79 12.30
N ASP A 117 5.07 -6.65 10.99
CA ASP A 117 6.17 -6.38 10.03
C ASP A 117 6.28 -4.88 9.75
N TYR A 118 7.49 -4.43 9.39
CA TYR A 118 7.82 -3.03 9.12
C TYR A 118 8.72 -2.91 7.91
N THR A 119 8.67 -1.75 7.25
CA THR A 119 9.66 -1.37 6.23
C THR A 119 10.53 -0.23 6.73
N ALA A 120 11.71 -0.06 6.15
CA ALA A 120 12.65 0.99 6.52
C ALA A 120 13.31 1.65 5.30
N THR A 121 13.59 2.94 5.44
CA THR A 121 14.43 3.71 4.51
C THR A 121 15.50 4.45 5.32
N ALA A 122 16.57 4.90 4.67
CA ALA A 122 17.58 5.72 5.33
C ALA A 122 18.00 6.91 4.47
N SER A 123 18.29 8.02 5.13
CA SER A 123 18.84 9.23 4.52
C SER A 123 19.76 9.91 5.51
N GLY A 124 21.04 10.08 5.13
CA GLY A 124 22.07 10.44 6.10
C GLY A 124 22.10 9.43 7.26
N ALA A 125 22.28 9.90 8.48
CA ALA A 125 22.30 9.02 9.67
C ALA A 125 20.91 8.57 10.17
N VAL A 126 19.82 8.97 9.49
CA VAL A 126 18.45 8.72 9.95
C VAL A 126 17.89 7.51 9.23
N VAL A 127 17.47 6.51 10.01
CA VAL A 127 16.63 5.39 9.57
C VAL A 127 15.18 5.74 9.90
N THR A 128 14.32 5.74 8.89
CA THR A 128 12.87 5.93 9.05
C THR A 128 12.19 4.57 8.94
N ILE A 129 11.51 4.16 10.00
CA ILE A 129 10.72 2.92 10.07
C ILE A 129 9.27 3.26 9.75
N SER A 130 8.65 2.51 8.86
CA SER A 130 7.25 2.68 8.46
C SER A 130 6.46 1.42 8.80
N ALA A 131 5.27 1.61 9.38
CA ALA A 131 4.30 0.53 9.50
C ALA A 131 3.78 0.12 8.11
N LEU A 132 3.24 -1.09 8.00
CA LEU A 132 2.62 -1.55 6.76
C LEU A 132 1.22 -0.95 6.53
N PRO A 133 0.77 -0.86 5.26
CA PRO A 133 -0.63 -0.61 4.91
C PRO A 133 -1.64 -1.47 5.69
N GLY A 134 -2.78 -0.89 5.99
CA GLY A 134 -3.86 -1.50 6.76
C GLY A 134 -3.74 -1.36 8.28
N THR A 135 -2.67 -0.73 8.79
CA THR A 135 -2.44 -0.56 10.23
C THR A 135 -3.03 0.73 10.80
N GLY A 136 -3.22 1.75 9.97
CA GLY A 136 -3.84 3.02 10.34
C GLY A 136 -3.18 3.69 11.55
N THR A 137 -3.97 4.04 12.56
CA THR A 137 -3.49 4.63 13.82
C THR A 137 -2.91 3.61 14.79
N GLY A 138 -3.05 2.31 14.54
CA GLY A 138 -2.68 1.24 15.48
C GLY A 138 -1.24 1.34 16.00
N PRO A 139 -0.24 1.64 15.15
CA PRO A 139 1.15 1.78 15.59
C PRO A 139 1.46 3.10 16.29
N ASN A 140 0.54 4.07 16.36
CA ASN A 140 0.84 5.35 17.00
C ASN A 140 1.14 5.16 18.49
N GLY A 141 2.24 5.76 18.95
CA GLY A 141 2.71 5.68 20.32
C GLY A 141 3.61 4.47 20.62
N LEU A 142 3.75 3.51 19.70
CA LEU A 142 4.66 2.37 19.91
C LEU A 142 6.10 2.88 20.02
N ALA A 143 6.77 2.45 21.09
CA ALA A 143 8.12 2.89 21.41
C ALA A 143 9.12 2.35 20.38
N VAL A 144 9.94 3.22 19.80
CA VAL A 144 11.10 2.81 19.01
C VAL A 144 12.31 2.88 19.94
N SER A 145 13.05 1.79 20.05
CA SER A 145 14.25 1.74 20.87
C SER A 145 15.30 0.81 20.26
N GLY A 146 16.50 0.74 20.83
CA GLY A 146 17.54 -0.14 20.33
C GLY A 146 18.68 -0.29 21.32
N SER A 147 19.45 -1.36 21.16
CA SER A 147 20.72 -1.56 21.85
C SER A 147 21.88 -1.37 20.87
N LEU A 148 22.91 -0.67 21.33
CA LEU A 148 24.09 -0.35 20.54
C LEU A 148 25.35 -0.60 21.38
N THR A 149 26.44 -0.90 20.70
CA THR A 149 27.78 -1.01 21.28
C THR A 149 28.59 0.17 20.78
N THR A 150 29.09 1.03 21.67
CA THR A 150 29.92 2.23 21.40
C THR A 150 29.25 3.37 20.61
N MET A 151 28.41 3.03 19.62
CA MET A 151 27.51 3.98 18.96
C MET A 151 26.39 4.44 19.90
N THR A 152 25.77 5.56 19.56
CA THR A 152 24.54 6.05 20.22
C THR A 152 23.46 6.33 19.18
N ALA A 153 22.22 6.49 19.63
CA ALA A 153 21.13 6.88 18.75
C ALA A 153 20.09 7.71 19.51
N THR A 154 19.39 8.58 18.78
CA THR A 154 18.14 9.17 19.24
C THR A 154 16.96 8.50 18.54
N TYR A 155 15.84 8.38 19.24
CA TYR A 155 14.67 7.65 18.77
C TYR A 155 13.46 8.56 18.73
N ALA A 156 12.66 8.42 17.67
CA ALA A 156 11.30 8.93 17.63
C ALA A 156 10.34 7.74 17.57
N ASN A 157 9.40 7.70 18.53
CA ASN A 157 8.35 6.70 18.56
C ASN A 157 7.47 6.76 17.32
N MET A 158 6.83 5.65 17.00
CA MET A 158 5.89 5.55 15.89
C MET A 158 4.75 6.56 16.06
N ALA A 159 4.49 7.39 15.05
CA ALA A 159 3.48 8.44 15.10
C ALA A 159 2.96 8.80 13.70
N GLY A 160 1.92 9.64 13.65
CA GLY A 160 1.40 10.22 12.41
C GLY A 160 0.47 9.31 11.60
N GLY A 161 0.22 8.07 12.06
CA GLY A 161 -0.71 7.17 11.42
C GLY A 161 -2.15 7.68 11.46
N VAL A 162 -2.90 7.48 10.37
CA VAL A 162 -4.30 7.90 10.21
C VAL A 162 -5.13 6.73 9.70
N ASN A 163 -6.29 6.50 10.31
CA ASN A 163 -7.21 5.44 9.86
C ASN A 163 -7.88 5.84 8.54
N PRO A 164 -7.97 4.91 7.58
CA PRO A 164 -8.74 5.17 6.38
C PRO A 164 -10.25 5.19 6.69
N ALA A 165 -11.00 5.96 5.90
CA ALA A 165 -12.46 6.02 5.96
C ALA A 165 -13.06 5.90 4.56
N ASN A 166 -14.20 5.20 4.47
CA ASN A 166 -14.97 4.99 3.23
C ASN A 166 -14.22 4.29 2.09
N GLY A 167 -13.10 3.64 2.39
CA GLY A 167 -12.40 2.74 1.48
C GLY A 167 -13.14 1.42 1.27
N LEU A 168 -12.80 0.74 0.18
CA LEU A 168 -13.41 -0.53 -0.23
C LEU A 168 -12.97 -1.68 0.69
N GLN A 169 -13.93 -2.43 1.22
CA GLN A 169 -13.67 -3.55 2.13
C GLN A 169 -14.00 -4.89 1.48
N PHE A 170 -13.23 -5.91 1.83
CA PHE A 170 -13.42 -7.28 1.39
C PHE A 170 -14.06 -8.13 2.49
N ASP A 171 -14.72 -9.21 2.07
CA ASP A 171 -15.12 -10.29 2.98
C ASP A 171 -13.95 -11.27 3.19
N ALA A 172 -14.15 -12.24 4.08
CA ALA A 172 -13.18 -13.31 4.29
C ALA A 172 -12.87 -14.03 2.96
N ALA A 173 -11.59 -14.32 2.75
CA ALA A 173 -11.15 -15.08 1.58
C ALA A 173 -11.79 -16.47 1.55
N ALA A 174 -12.19 -16.93 0.38
CA ALA A 174 -12.79 -18.25 0.16
C ALA A 174 -12.40 -18.79 -1.22
N ASN A 175 -12.06 -20.08 -1.30
CA ASN A 175 -11.70 -20.78 -2.54
C ASN A 175 -10.60 -20.07 -3.37
N GLY A 176 -9.59 -19.51 -2.70
CA GLY A 176 -8.50 -18.78 -3.37
C GLY A 176 -8.94 -17.42 -3.94
N ALA A 177 -10.06 -16.87 -3.50
CA ALA A 177 -10.53 -15.56 -3.94
C ALA A 177 -10.89 -14.64 -2.78
N LEU A 178 -10.68 -13.34 -2.97
CA LEU A 178 -11.03 -12.27 -2.05
C LEU A 178 -12.25 -11.51 -2.60
N PRO A 179 -13.48 -11.82 -2.12
CA PRO A 179 -14.69 -11.17 -2.58
C PRO A 179 -14.87 -9.79 -1.94
N LYS A 180 -15.54 -8.87 -2.66
CA LYS A 180 -16.08 -7.64 -2.07
C LYS A 180 -16.94 -7.98 -0.85
N ARG A 181 -16.88 -7.14 0.18
CA ARG A 181 -17.76 -7.23 1.35
C ARG A 181 -19.22 -7.09 0.93
N ALA A 182 -20.04 -8.11 1.19
CA ALA A 182 -21.44 -8.16 0.74
C ALA A 182 -22.29 -7.03 1.34
N ALA A 183 -22.02 -6.66 2.59
CA ALA A 183 -22.73 -5.61 3.30
C ALA A 183 -22.44 -4.18 2.80
N ASP A 184 -21.31 -3.99 2.09
CA ASP A 184 -20.88 -2.67 1.65
C ASP A 184 -21.44 -2.35 0.26
N ALA A 185 -21.96 -1.14 0.06
CA ALA A 185 -22.25 -0.66 -1.29
C ALA A 185 -20.95 -0.13 -1.92
N TRP A 186 -20.49 -0.71 -3.03
CA TRP A 186 -19.37 -0.17 -3.80
C TRP A 186 -19.94 0.65 -4.95
N SER A 187 -19.88 1.98 -4.84
CA SER A 187 -20.50 2.87 -5.81
C SER A 187 -19.76 4.19 -5.96
N GLY A 188 -20.08 4.92 -7.03
CA GLY A 188 -19.56 6.25 -7.31
C GLY A 188 -20.48 7.03 -8.25
N VAL A 189 -20.44 8.36 -8.18
CA VAL A 189 -21.10 9.23 -9.17
C VAL A 189 -20.14 9.46 -10.33
N ASN A 190 -20.63 9.28 -11.56
CA ASN A 190 -19.82 9.48 -12.75
C ASN A 190 -19.46 10.96 -12.92
N ALA A 191 -18.17 11.27 -12.95
CA ALA A 191 -17.66 12.60 -13.19
C ALA A 191 -17.85 13.04 -14.65
N ALA A 192 -17.78 12.10 -15.60
CA ALA A 192 -17.85 12.37 -17.03
C ALA A 192 -18.68 11.32 -17.77
N THR A 193 -19.23 11.71 -18.92
CA THR A 193 -19.86 10.78 -19.86
C THR A 193 -18.78 10.14 -20.73
N GLY A 194 -18.80 8.81 -20.86
CA GLY A 194 -17.83 8.09 -21.66
C GLY A 194 -18.04 6.58 -21.64
N THR A 195 -17.24 5.86 -22.43
CA THR A 195 -17.21 4.39 -22.39
C THR A 195 -16.09 3.93 -21.46
N ALA A 196 -16.44 3.19 -20.41
CA ALA A 196 -15.51 2.53 -19.50
C ALA A 196 -14.66 1.51 -20.25
N GLY A 197 -13.33 1.68 -20.23
CA GLY A 197 -12.40 0.79 -20.90
C GLY A 197 -11.53 -0.02 -19.94
N TRP A 198 -11.11 0.58 -18.83
CA TRP A 198 -10.25 -0.05 -17.84
C TRP A 198 -10.46 0.57 -16.45
N PHE A 199 -10.03 -0.14 -15.41
CA PHE A 199 -10.02 0.37 -14.04
C PHE A 199 -8.62 0.30 -13.45
N ARG A 200 -8.37 1.15 -12.45
CA ARG A 200 -7.27 0.99 -11.50
C ARG A 200 -7.82 0.85 -10.09
N GLN A 201 -7.46 -0.21 -9.39
CA GLN A 201 -7.60 -0.31 -7.95
C GLN A 201 -6.33 0.20 -7.28
N TYR A 202 -6.50 1.01 -6.24
CA TYR A 202 -5.42 1.54 -5.42
C TYR A 202 -5.47 0.89 -4.03
N GLY A 203 -4.33 0.85 -3.34
CA GLY A 203 -4.29 0.58 -1.90
C GLY A 203 -4.87 1.70 -1.05
N SER A 204 -4.81 1.55 0.28
CA SER A 204 -5.37 2.50 1.26
C SER A 204 -4.60 3.81 1.37
N VAL A 205 -3.28 3.77 1.14
CA VAL A 205 -2.39 4.93 1.24
C VAL A 205 -2.60 5.87 0.05
N ALA A 206 -2.50 7.18 0.30
CA ALA A 206 -2.71 8.20 -0.73
C ALA A 206 -1.77 8.01 -1.93
N ASP A 207 -2.33 8.08 -3.13
CA ASP A 207 -1.62 7.91 -4.40
C ASP A 207 -1.72 9.19 -5.23
N SER A 208 -0.58 9.74 -5.65
CA SER A 208 -0.50 10.99 -6.42
C SER A 208 -0.98 10.86 -7.87
N LYS A 209 -1.26 9.64 -8.32
CA LYS A 209 -1.67 9.27 -9.69
C LYS A 209 -0.59 9.55 -10.76
N ALA A 210 0.61 9.95 -10.33
CA ALA A 210 1.76 10.14 -11.21
C ALA A 210 2.45 8.81 -11.53
N LEU A 211 3.43 8.87 -12.43
CA LEU A 211 4.38 7.79 -12.65
C LEU A 211 5.07 7.43 -11.31
N ASP A 212 4.97 6.17 -10.91
CA ASP A 212 5.65 5.66 -9.72
C ASP A 212 7.01 5.06 -10.10
N SER A 213 8.02 5.92 -10.16
CA SER A 213 9.40 5.48 -10.43
C SER A 213 10.04 4.78 -9.23
N ALA A 214 9.50 4.95 -8.02
CA ALA A 214 10.02 4.33 -6.81
C ALA A 214 9.48 2.90 -6.61
N GLY A 215 8.37 2.56 -7.29
CA GLY A 215 7.74 1.25 -7.20
C GLY A 215 7.20 0.94 -5.81
N THR A 216 6.68 1.96 -5.11
CA THR A 216 6.14 1.85 -3.75
C THR A 216 4.62 1.89 -3.71
N MET A 217 3.96 2.32 -4.79
CA MET A 217 2.52 2.46 -4.84
C MET A 217 1.85 1.11 -5.11
N ILE A 218 0.79 0.83 -4.37
CA ILE A 218 -0.04 -0.35 -4.55
C ILE A 218 -1.13 -0.03 -5.58
N ARG A 219 -0.99 -0.58 -6.79
CA ARG A 219 -1.94 -0.39 -7.89
C ARG A 219 -2.17 -1.71 -8.63
N MET A 220 -3.40 -1.90 -9.07
CA MET A 220 -3.80 -3.01 -9.93
C MET A 220 -4.72 -2.50 -11.03
N ASP A 221 -4.36 -2.81 -12.27
CA ASP A 221 -5.14 -2.44 -13.45
C ASP A 221 -5.81 -3.66 -14.05
N GLY A 222 -7.04 -3.49 -14.55
CA GLY A 222 -7.75 -4.53 -15.29
C GLY A 222 -8.72 -3.96 -16.30
N ALA A 223 -9.25 -4.82 -17.17
CA ALA A 223 -10.23 -4.41 -18.17
C ALA A 223 -11.63 -4.32 -17.60
N ILE A 224 -12.44 -3.51 -18.28
CA ILE A 224 -13.88 -3.42 -18.04
C ILE A 224 -14.62 -3.94 -19.27
N ALA A 225 -15.63 -4.77 -19.04
CA ALA A 225 -16.59 -5.18 -20.05
C ALA A 225 -17.96 -5.41 -19.40
N THR A 226 -18.94 -5.86 -20.18
CA THR A 226 -20.21 -6.37 -19.63
C THR A 226 -20.14 -7.85 -19.26
N SER A 227 -19.14 -8.56 -19.78
CA SER A 227 -18.83 -9.96 -19.43
C SER A 227 -17.38 -10.30 -19.82
N GLY A 228 -16.78 -11.26 -19.11
CA GLY A 228 -15.48 -11.83 -19.48
C GLY A 228 -14.25 -10.94 -19.20
N ALA A 229 -14.41 -9.80 -18.54
CA ALA A 229 -13.29 -8.96 -18.09
C ALA A 229 -13.07 -9.09 -16.57
N GLU A 230 -11.95 -8.54 -16.07
CA GLU A 230 -11.65 -8.49 -14.64
C GLU A 230 -12.71 -7.70 -13.84
N LEU A 231 -13.28 -6.63 -14.43
CA LEU A 231 -14.46 -5.94 -13.92
C LEU A 231 -15.60 -6.02 -14.92
N ASN A 232 -16.72 -6.63 -14.51
CA ASN A 232 -17.93 -6.69 -15.33
C ASN A 232 -18.96 -5.70 -14.79
N LEU A 233 -19.33 -4.73 -15.63
CA LEU A 233 -20.39 -3.76 -15.36
C LEU A 233 -21.67 -4.16 -16.08
N ASN A 234 -22.80 -3.70 -15.58
CA ASN A 234 -24.10 -3.77 -16.26
C ASN A 234 -24.14 -2.96 -17.57
N SER A 235 -23.37 -1.86 -17.66
CA SER A 235 -23.15 -1.08 -18.88
C SER A 235 -21.76 -0.46 -18.84
N THR A 236 -21.07 -0.44 -19.97
CA THR A 236 -19.81 0.32 -20.12
C THR A 236 -20.06 1.76 -20.55
N ALA A 237 -21.27 2.11 -21.01
CA ALA A 237 -21.65 3.49 -21.29
C ALA A 237 -22.04 4.20 -19.99
N LEU A 238 -21.15 5.06 -19.51
CA LEU A 238 -21.32 5.86 -18.31
C LEU A 238 -21.79 7.26 -18.70
N ALA A 239 -22.84 7.74 -18.03
CA ALA A 239 -23.33 9.11 -18.17
C ALA A 239 -22.95 9.93 -16.93
N SER A 240 -22.46 11.15 -17.12
CA SER A 240 -22.13 12.08 -16.03
C SER A 240 -23.32 12.28 -15.09
N GLY A 241 -23.07 12.35 -13.79
CA GLY A 241 -24.08 12.48 -12.74
C GLY A 241 -24.84 11.19 -12.38
N ALA A 242 -24.79 10.15 -13.22
CA ALA A 242 -25.37 8.86 -12.87
C ALA A 242 -24.50 8.09 -11.87
N THR A 243 -25.13 7.30 -11.01
CA THR A 243 -24.43 6.41 -10.08
C THR A 243 -24.04 5.10 -10.77
N THR A 244 -22.77 4.73 -10.66
CA THR A 244 -22.24 3.44 -11.05
C THR A 244 -22.03 2.60 -9.81
N THR A 245 -22.45 1.34 -9.85
CA THR A 245 -22.34 0.40 -8.74
C THR A 245 -21.60 -0.85 -9.20
N ILE A 246 -20.66 -1.32 -8.40
CA ILE A 246 -20.01 -2.62 -8.57
C ILE A 246 -20.79 -3.63 -7.72
N ALA A 247 -21.68 -4.38 -8.37
CA ALA A 247 -22.55 -5.36 -7.71
C ALA A 247 -21.76 -6.60 -7.25
N SER A 248 -20.76 -7.01 -8.02
CA SER A 248 -19.90 -8.16 -7.74
C SER A 248 -18.44 -7.80 -8.00
N TRP A 249 -17.56 -8.25 -7.11
CA TRP A 249 -16.12 -8.12 -7.27
C TRP A 249 -15.44 -9.28 -6.54
N SER A 250 -14.43 -9.86 -7.16
CA SER A 250 -13.63 -10.91 -6.55
C SER A 250 -12.25 -10.94 -7.18
N LEU A 251 -11.21 -10.99 -6.35
CA LEU A 251 -9.84 -11.16 -6.78
C LEU A 251 -9.38 -12.57 -6.48
N ALA A 252 -9.20 -13.37 -7.53
CA ALA A 252 -8.66 -14.72 -7.42
C ALA A 252 -7.13 -14.67 -7.41
N VAL A 253 -6.50 -15.41 -6.51
CA VAL A 253 -5.11 -15.82 -6.69
C VAL A 253 -5.05 -16.93 -7.75
N PRO A 254 -3.92 -17.09 -8.47
CA PRO A 254 -3.79 -18.14 -9.48
C PRO A 254 -4.20 -19.51 -8.95
N ALA A 255 -4.98 -20.25 -9.75
CA ALA A 255 -5.40 -21.60 -9.42
C ALA A 255 -4.20 -22.55 -9.32
N GLN A 256 -4.38 -23.64 -8.58
CA GLN A 256 -3.43 -24.75 -8.48
C GLN A 256 -3.16 -25.40 -9.84
#